data_AF-A0A1H5HLI5-F1
#
_entry.id   AF-A0A1H5HLI5-F1
#
_cell.length_a   1.000
_cell.length_b   1.000
_cell.length_c   1.000
_cell.angle_alpha   90.00
_cell.angle_beta   90.00
_cell.angle_gamma   90.00
#
_symmetry.space_group_name_H-M   'P 1'
#
loop_
_entity.id
_entity.type
_entity.pdbx_description
1 polymer ?
#
loop_
_entity_poly.entity_id
_entity_poly.type
_entity_poly.pdbx_seq_one_letter_code
_entity_poly.pdbx_strand_id
1 'polypeptide(L)'
;MSNLTIPPIQKTSKSAEQTTELHNYLLKIAESDAPYVNPIGDAEPLISFNGYYALNNTGSFLTIDTNLLVKNGEVTPHVALIYSPDGVNSNVYHLTGPHKAFKTIEWTGTTLTAQADVNSDVPNFTIEFTRKDNTQQITSSFKGKVTQGLSGAIENINGETYNNPIPMAMYAGTYYEDKGKGAEILKIGTNNTLQYNYTNIGGNKGNLQNVGLFVYNLNMYVFSFSSLDGLFNYSIIMGTSAEGGMVCNDLFSLKNSHLSIPRSLQTVTATPVKKPINGTNTASKELAKFAGFYHINSSSQVFNNAFISIEGQYKTHKDGTEDYTVTLGVSLDGTSSTVYTFDSTMSFIQNGNSWELTVPITTPVGSDLKIKFTRQYKSVYKNAGSYYGSVVSISGSYNVAQFTGETLLNVVPLMGFAGAPMKVTATSNKTIVIKSNSEIEYHGTSYKTLTIVPLMYIVGFIDKNEDEVILSLGTDGGKGNTCLTTVRSTEMVNGKRKAGSIKSIELYTAVPDGSASIPKH
;
A
#
# COMPACT_ATOMS: atom_id res chain seq x y z
N MET A 1 -6.29 21.35 47.19
CA MET A 1 -5.03 21.23 46.43
C MET A 1 -4.72 19.76 46.24
N SER A 2 -5.20 19.17 45.14
CA SER A 2 -4.92 17.77 44.79
C SER A 2 -3.73 17.73 43.85
N ASN A 3 -2.64 17.09 44.27
CA ASN A 3 -1.47 16.87 43.43
C ASN A 3 -1.87 15.95 42.27
N LEU A 4 -2.05 16.56 41.09
CA LEU A 4 -2.12 15.86 39.81
C LEU A 4 -0.78 15.14 39.62
N THR A 5 -0.79 13.84 39.89
CA THR A 5 0.35 12.98 39.59
C THR A 5 0.28 12.71 38.09
N ILE A 6 1.08 13.42 37.31
CA ILE A 6 1.27 13.12 35.89
C ILE A 6 1.92 11.73 35.86
N PRO A 7 1.26 10.69 35.31
CA PRO A 7 1.89 9.39 35.19
C PRO A 7 3.15 9.54 34.33
N PRO A 8 4.24 8.83 34.68
CA PRO A 8 5.46 8.88 33.88
C PRO A 8 5.11 8.55 32.44
N ILE A 9 5.50 9.45 31.53
CA ILE A 9 5.38 9.25 30.09
C ILE A 9 5.98 7.88 29.80
N GLN A 10 5.13 6.92 29.40
CA GLN A 10 5.60 5.67 28.84
C GLN A 10 6.57 6.04 27.72
N LYS A 11 7.83 5.64 27.86
CA LYS A 11 8.78 5.67 26.75
C LYS A 11 8.14 4.87 25.63
N THR A 12 7.60 5.59 24.64
CA THR A 12 7.05 5.02 23.42
C THR A 12 8.17 4.22 22.77
N SER A 13 7.98 2.90 22.73
CA SER A 13 8.89 1.99 22.06
C SER A 13 8.80 2.26 20.55
N LYS A 14 9.87 2.84 20.00
CA LYS A 14 10.24 2.96 18.58
C LYS A 14 9.08 3.39 17.64
N SER A 15 9.06 4.69 17.33
CA SER A 15 8.28 5.27 16.23
C SER A 15 8.61 4.59 14.89
N ALA A 16 7.70 4.73 13.93
CA ALA A 16 7.83 4.30 12.54
C ALA A 16 9.07 4.87 11.79
N GLU A 17 9.91 5.67 12.43
CA GLU A 17 11.13 6.29 11.90
C GLU A 17 12.29 5.33 11.64
N GLN A 18 12.04 4.03 11.60
CA GLN A 18 13.03 3.05 11.14
C GLN A 18 12.81 2.61 9.69
N THR A 19 12.07 3.39 8.91
CA THR A 19 11.95 3.31 7.43
C THR A 19 12.68 4.50 6.80
N THR A 20 13.96 4.52 6.43
CA THR A 20 14.98 3.49 6.19
C THR A 20 16.33 4.23 6.02
N GLU A 21 17.45 3.61 6.37
CA GLU A 21 18.79 4.12 5.98
C GLU A 21 18.91 4.26 4.45
N LEU A 22 18.21 3.41 3.69
CA LEU A 22 18.04 3.52 2.24
C LEU A 22 17.39 4.84 1.83
N HIS A 23 16.31 5.28 2.48
CA HIS A 23 15.69 6.57 2.20
C HIS A 23 16.66 7.73 2.46
N ASN A 24 17.33 7.75 3.62
CA ASN A 24 18.33 8.78 3.93
C ASN A 24 19.51 8.74 2.95
N TYR A 25 19.91 7.55 2.50
CA TYR A 25 20.94 7.36 1.47
C TYR A 25 20.48 7.91 0.12
N LEU A 26 19.25 7.62 -0.32
CA LEU A 26 18.69 8.14 -1.57
C LEU A 26 18.50 9.65 -1.53
N LEU A 27 18.06 10.20 -0.39
CA LEU A 27 18.03 11.65 -0.18
C LEU A 27 19.43 12.25 -0.28
N LYS A 28 20.44 11.69 0.38
CA LYS A 28 21.84 12.14 0.27
C LYS A 28 22.37 12.11 -1.16
N ILE A 29 22.09 11.04 -1.90
CA ILE A 29 22.43 10.96 -3.33
C ILE A 29 21.78 12.10 -4.09
N ALA A 30 20.50 12.34 -3.85
CA ALA A 30 19.73 13.31 -4.61
C ALA A 30 20.07 14.76 -4.28
N GLU A 31 20.47 15.00 -3.04
CA GLU A 31 21.05 16.26 -2.57
C GLU A 31 22.44 16.50 -3.17
N SER A 32 23.14 15.46 -3.61
CA SER A 32 24.42 15.62 -4.32
C SER A 32 24.21 16.11 -5.76
N ASP A 33 25.14 16.94 -6.24
CA ASP A 33 25.21 17.35 -7.65
C ASP A 33 25.90 16.29 -8.54
N ALA A 34 26.25 15.13 -7.97
CA ALA A 34 26.86 14.04 -8.73
C ALA A 34 25.84 13.45 -9.72
N PRO A 35 26.24 13.15 -10.97
CA PRO A 35 25.35 12.53 -11.94
C PRO A 35 24.82 11.19 -11.43
N TYR A 36 23.51 11.10 -11.23
CA TYR A 36 22.83 9.85 -10.90
C TYR A 36 22.28 9.23 -12.18
N VAL A 37 23.12 8.49 -12.89
CA VAL A 37 22.79 7.89 -14.20
C VAL A 37 21.59 6.94 -14.06
N ASN A 38 20.61 7.00 -14.98
CA ASN A 38 19.40 6.17 -15.01
C ASN A 38 19.75 4.68 -14.80
N PRO A 39 19.59 4.14 -13.59
CA PRO A 39 20.52 3.12 -13.13
C PRO A 39 20.04 1.70 -13.36
N ILE A 40 18.79 1.49 -13.81
CA ILE A 40 18.23 0.15 -14.03
C ILE A 40 18.48 -0.40 -15.43
N GLY A 41 18.69 0.49 -16.42
CA GLY A 41 19.00 0.11 -17.81
C GLY A 41 18.03 -0.96 -18.35
N ASP A 42 18.60 -2.03 -18.91
CA ASP A 42 17.84 -3.13 -19.52
C ASP A 42 16.94 -3.90 -18.54
N ALA A 43 17.15 -3.77 -17.22
CA ALA A 43 16.33 -4.42 -16.20
C ALA A 43 15.12 -3.59 -15.74
N GLU A 44 14.78 -2.50 -16.41
CA GLU A 44 13.57 -1.70 -16.15
C GLU A 44 12.27 -2.53 -15.98
N PRO A 45 12.04 -3.62 -16.75
CA PRO A 45 10.86 -4.47 -16.56
C PRO A 45 10.73 -5.11 -15.17
N LEU A 46 11.81 -5.20 -14.39
CA LEU A 46 11.77 -5.73 -13.02
C LEU A 46 10.89 -4.89 -12.09
N ILE A 47 10.71 -3.59 -12.38
CA ILE A 47 9.83 -2.71 -11.58
C ILE A 47 8.38 -3.22 -11.60
N SER A 48 7.94 -3.84 -12.70
CA SER A 48 6.64 -4.51 -12.78
C SER A 48 6.47 -5.66 -11.79
N PHE A 49 7.52 -6.10 -11.12
CA PHE A 49 7.51 -7.22 -10.18
C PHE A 49 7.91 -6.80 -8.76
N ASN A 50 7.77 -5.51 -8.41
CA ASN A 50 8.00 -5.03 -7.06
C ASN A 50 7.12 -5.77 -6.02
N GLY A 51 7.66 -5.95 -4.82
CA GLY A 51 6.92 -6.51 -3.69
C GLY A 51 7.70 -7.55 -2.89
N TYR A 52 7.07 -7.98 -1.80
CA TYR A 52 7.56 -9.06 -0.93
C TYR A 52 7.11 -10.41 -1.47
N TYR A 53 8.05 -11.34 -1.56
CA TYR A 53 7.82 -12.73 -1.97
C TYR A 53 8.28 -13.65 -0.84
N ALA A 54 7.34 -14.28 -0.14
CA ALA A 54 7.66 -15.40 0.74
C ALA A 54 8.20 -16.55 -0.11
N LEU A 55 9.39 -17.06 0.24
CA LEU A 55 10.06 -18.10 -0.54
C LEU A 55 9.69 -19.48 -0.01
N ASN A 56 9.40 -20.39 -0.94
CA ASN A 56 9.27 -21.83 -0.71
C ASN A 56 8.34 -22.23 0.46
N ASN A 57 7.50 -21.30 0.96
CA ASN A 57 6.74 -21.40 2.21
C ASN A 57 7.59 -21.69 3.48
N THR A 58 8.88 -21.34 3.48
CA THR A 58 9.85 -21.67 4.55
C THR A 58 10.13 -20.54 5.54
N GLY A 59 9.42 -19.41 5.45
CA GLY A 59 9.66 -18.21 6.26
C GLY A 59 10.78 -17.30 5.74
N SER A 60 11.58 -17.78 4.79
CA SER A 60 12.50 -16.97 4.00
C SER A 60 11.75 -16.06 3.02
N PHE A 61 12.41 -14.99 2.55
CA PHE A 61 11.80 -14.05 1.62
C PHE A 61 12.80 -13.42 0.65
N LEU A 62 12.28 -12.99 -0.49
CA LEU A 62 12.92 -12.05 -1.41
C LEU A 62 11.99 -10.85 -1.57
N THR A 63 12.52 -9.64 -1.44
CA THR A 63 11.79 -8.42 -1.77
C THR A 63 12.44 -7.76 -2.98
N ILE A 64 11.63 -7.34 -3.94
CA ILE A 64 12.04 -6.41 -4.98
C ILE A 64 11.57 -5.03 -4.51
N ASP A 65 12.51 -4.22 -4.03
CA ASP A 65 12.21 -2.87 -3.53
C ASP A 65 12.52 -1.83 -4.58
N THR A 66 11.51 -1.04 -4.95
CA THR A 66 11.64 0.04 -5.92
C THR A 66 11.28 1.35 -5.27
N ASN A 67 12.23 2.28 -5.27
CA ASN A 67 12.07 3.64 -4.81
C ASN A 67 12.25 4.57 -6.01
N LEU A 68 11.28 5.43 -6.27
CA LEU A 68 11.40 6.49 -7.25
C LEU A 68 11.97 7.71 -6.56
N LEU A 69 13.17 8.10 -6.97
CA LEU A 69 13.74 9.37 -6.58
C LEU A 69 13.23 10.46 -7.52
N VAL A 70 12.64 11.51 -6.98
CA VAL A 70 12.08 12.60 -7.80
C VAL A 70 12.74 13.92 -7.45
N LYS A 71 13.44 14.51 -8.42
CA LYS A 71 14.10 15.81 -8.30
C LYS A 71 13.54 16.75 -9.36
N ASN A 72 12.81 17.78 -8.93
CA ASN A 72 12.17 18.77 -9.80
C ASN A 72 11.31 18.15 -10.93
N GLY A 73 10.60 17.06 -10.62
CA GLY A 73 9.74 16.33 -11.56
C GLY A 73 10.44 15.28 -12.42
N GLU A 74 11.78 15.25 -12.42
CA GLU A 74 12.56 14.18 -13.03
C GLU A 74 12.56 12.95 -12.13
N VAL A 75 12.24 11.78 -12.68
CA VAL A 75 12.11 10.53 -11.92
C VAL A 75 13.29 9.63 -12.24
N THR A 76 13.97 9.16 -11.20
CA THR A 76 14.99 8.11 -11.32
C THR A 76 14.62 6.90 -10.46
N PRO A 77 14.39 5.71 -11.07
CA PRO A 77 14.09 4.50 -10.31
C PRO A 77 15.36 3.95 -9.65
N HIS A 78 15.25 3.55 -8.39
CA HIS A 78 16.25 2.79 -7.66
C HIS A 78 15.66 1.44 -7.26
N VAL A 79 16.32 0.36 -7.68
CA VAL A 79 15.86 -1.01 -7.42
C VAL A 79 16.91 -1.79 -6.65
N ALA A 80 16.44 -2.51 -5.63
CA ALA A 80 17.23 -3.43 -4.83
C ALA A 80 16.54 -4.78 -4.71
N LEU A 81 17.35 -5.85 -4.71
CA LEU A 81 16.94 -7.18 -4.26
C LEU A 81 17.30 -7.33 -2.80
N ILE A 82 16.32 -7.70 -1.98
CA ILE A 82 16.53 -7.88 -0.55
C ILE A 82 16.21 -9.31 -0.21
N TYR A 83 17.23 -10.06 0.14
CA TYR A 83 17.13 -11.51 0.29
C TYR A 83 17.40 -11.91 1.72
N SER A 84 16.45 -12.64 2.29
CA SER A 84 16.53 -13.23 3.61
C SER A 84 16.35 -14.75 3.48
N PRO A 85 17.45 -15.52 3.48
CA PRO A 85 17.39 -16.97 3.30
C PRO A 85 16.78 -17.71 4.49
N ASP A 86 16.72 -17.08 5.66
CA ASP A 86 16.26 -17.67 6.93
C ASP A 86 15.07 -16.94 7.57
N GLY A 87 14.64 -15.81 6.99
CA GLY A 87 13.60 -14.95 7.56
C GLY A 87 14.04 -14.15 8.78
N VAL A 88 15.32 -14.19 9.16
CA VAL A 88 15.89 -13.58 10.38
C VAL A 88 17.02 -12.61 10.05
N ASN A 89 17.78 -12.86 8.99
CA ASN A 89 18.84 -11.99 8.51
C ASN A 89 18.53 -11.60 7.07
N SER A 90 18.70 -10.33 6.72
CA SER A 90 18.47 -9.83 5.36
C SER A 90 19.68 -9.03 4.87
N ASN A 91 19.95 -9.14 3.58
CA ASN A 91 20.96 -8.31 2.90
C ASN A 91 20.31 -7.56 1.74
N VAL A 92 20.73 -6.30 1.55
CA VAL A 92 20.26 -5.43 0.48
C VAL A 92 21.28 -5.43 -0.64
N TYR A 93 20.86 -5.85 -1.83
CA TYR A 93 21.68 -5.88 -3.03
C TYR A 93 21.14 -4.87 -4.04
N HIS A 94 21.78 -3.71 -4.12
CA HIS A 94 21.40 -2.67 -5.06
C HIS A 94 21.68 -3.13 -6.50
N LEU A 95 20.67 -3.05 -7.38
CA LEU A 95 20.87 -3.26 -8.82
C LEU A 95 21.35 -1.96 -9.46
N THR A 96 21.02 -0.84 -8.81
CA THR A 96 21.11 0.49 -9.36
C THR A 96 21.94 1.42 -8.47
N GLY A 97 22.53 2.45 -9.04
CA GLY A 97 23.22 3.53 -8.32
C GLY A 97 24.71 3.25 -8.09
N PRO A 98 25.40 4.15 -7.36
CA PRO A 98 26.86 4.12 -7.22
C PRO A 98 27.37 2.94 -6.38
N HIS A 99 26.50 2.28 -5.61
CA HIS A 99 26.83 1.09 -4.82
C HIS A 99 26.14 -0.18 -5.34
N LYS A 100 25.96 -0.28 -6.67
CA LYS A 100 25.42 -1.49 -7.27
C LYS A 100 26.23 -2.72 -6.86
N ALA A 101 25.55 -3.79 -6.46
CA ALA A 101 26.15 -5.03 -5.99
C ALA A 101 26.60 -5.95 -7.14
N PHE A 102 26.05 -5.75 -8.33
CA PHE A 102 26.24 -6.64 -9.48
C PHE A 102 27.11 -6.01 -10.57
N LYS A 103 27.97 -6.84 -11.14
CA LYS A 103 28.80 -6.50 -12.31
C LYS A 103 27.94 -6.46 -13.56
N THR A 104 27.11 -7.48 -13.76
CA THR A 104 26.18 -7.59 -14.90
C THR A 104 24.75 -7.77 -14.39
N ILE A 105 23.82 -7.12 -15.07
CA ILE A 105 22.38 -7.20 -14.83
C ILE A 105 21.74 -7.27 -16.20
N GLU A 106 21.12 -8.40 -16.52
CA GLU A 106 20.53 -8.65 -17.82
C GLU A 106 19.07 -9.06 -17.65
N TRP A 107 18.22 -8.55 -18.53
CA TRP A 107 16.83 -8.97 -18.63
C TRP A 107 16.57 -9.55 -20.02
N THR A 108 16.25 -10.85 -20.08
CA THR A 108 15.93 -11.53 -21.33
C THR A 108 14.56 -12.19 -21.25
N GLY A 109 13.62 -11.74 -22.09
CA GLY A 109 12.23 -12.19 -22.05
C GLY A 109 11.56 -11.80 -20.74
N THR A 110 11.49 -12.74 -19.80
CA THR A 110 10.95 -12.56 -18.44
C THR A 110 11.95 -12.92 -17.35
N THR A 111 13.22 -13.10 -17.72
CA THR A 111 14.26 -13.60 -16.81
C THR A 111 15.26 -12.51 -16.47
N LEU A 112 15.42 -12.27 -15.17
CA LEU A 112 16.51 -11.49 -14.59
C LEU A 112 17.73 -12.39 -14.38
N THR A 113 18.88 -11.96 -14.87
CA THR A 113 20.20 -12.52 -14.51
C THR A 113 21.05 -11.42 -13.90
N ALA A 114 21.36 -11.53 -12.62
CA ALA A 114 22.22 -10.59 -11.89
C ALA A 114 23.47 -11.31 -11.38
N GLN A 115 24.65 -10.91 -11.86
CA GLN A 115 25.91 -11.57 -11.52
C GLN A 115 26.88 -10.60 -10.83
N ALA A 116 27.41 -11.03 -9.70
CA ALA A 116 28.46 -10.34 -8.96
C ALA A 116 29.82 -10.50 -9.64
N ASP A 117 30.85 -9.80 -9.12
CA ASP A 117 32.21 -9.99 -9.60
C ASP A 117 32.80 -11.33 -9.13
N VAL A 118 33.86 -11.76 -9.81
CA VAL A 118 34.58 -12.99 -9.46
C VAL A 118 35.15 -12.86 -8.04
N ASN A 119 34.94 -13.88 -7.21
CA ASN A 119 35.32 -13.92 -5.78
C ASN A 119 34.57 -12.92 -4.87
N SER A 120 33.36 -12.49 -5.26
CA SER A 120 32.48 -11.71 -4.38
C SER A 120 31.67 -12.60 -3.43
N ASP A 121 31.40 -12.12 -2.22
CA ASP A 121 30.43 -12.71 -1.29
C ASP A 121 28.97 -12.45 -1.70
N VAL A 122 28.74 -11.55 -2.67
CA VAL A 122 27.40 -11.25 -3.20
C VAL A 122 26.88 -12.48 -3.97
N PRO A 123 25.65 -12.95 -3.68
CA PRO A 123 25.05 -14.07 -4.40
C PRO A 123 24.65 -13.67 -5.82
N ASN A 124 24.65 -14.63 -6.74
CA ASN A 124 24.12 -14.45 -8.10
C ASN A 124 22.66 -14.87 -8.16
N PHE A 125 21.86 -14.18 -8.98
CA PHE A 125 20.43 -14.46 -9.14
C PHE A 125 20.11 -14.79 -10.60
N THR A 126 19.30 -15.84 -10.80
CA THR A 126 18.65 -16.13 -12.08
C THR A 126 17.18 -16.42 -11.81
N ILE A 127 16.30 -15.49 -12.17
CA ILE A 127 14.89 -15.50 -11.76
C ILE A 127 13.99 -15.23 -12.96
N GLU A 128 13.06 -16.15 -13.23
CA GLU A 128 12.04 -16.02 -14.26
C GLU A 128 10.72 -15.57 -13.63
N PHE A 129 10.16 -14.47 -14.14
CA PHE A 129 8.92 -13.87 -13.63
C PHE A 129 7.71 -14.18 -14.50
N THR A 130 6.55 -14.31 -13.87
CA THR A 130 5.26 -14.47 -14.57
C THR A 130 4.15 -13.73 -13.82
N ARG A 131 3.17 -13.21 -14.56
CA ARG A 131 1.90 -12.69 -14.02
C ARG A 131 0.80 -13.72 -14.26
N LYS A 132 -0.08 -13.93 -13.28
CA LYS A 132 -1.20 -14.87 -13.38
C LYS A 132 -2.46 -14.22 -12.81
N ASP A 133 -3.61 -14.49 -13.43
CA ASP A 133 -4.91 -14.23 -12.80
C ASP A 133 -5.42 -15.52 -12.16
N ASN A 134 -5.77 -15.48 -10.88
CA ASN A 134 -6.20 -16.64 -10.11
C ASN A 134 -7.49 -16.36 -9.32
N THR A 135 -7.96 -17.35 -8.55
CA THR A 135 -9.23 -17.27 -7.81
C THR A 135 -9.25 -16.18 -6.73
N GLN A 136 -8.08 -15.78 -6.23
CA GLN A 136 -7.92 -14.66 -5.32
C GLN A 136 -7.85 -13.38 -6.16
N GLN A 137 -6.75 -13.13 -6.88
CA GLN A 137 -6.54 -11.93 -7.70
C GLN A 137 -5.44 -12.14 -8.75
N ILE A 138 -5.02 -11.06 -9.42
CA ILE A 138 -3.78 -11.07 -10.21
C ILE A 138 -2.59 -11.16 -9.26
N THR A 139 -1.67 -12.08 -9.51
CA THR A 139 -0.42 -12.23 -8.78
C THR A 139 0.78 -12.12 -9.71
N SER A 140 1.88 -11.62 -9.17
CA SER A 140 3.23 -11.84 -9.68
C SER A 140 3.80 -13.08 -9.03
N SER A 141 4.44 -13.94 -9.81
CA SER A 141 5.18 -15.09 -9.28
C SER A 141 6.52 -15.22 -9.97
N PHE A 142 7.48 -15.84 -9.30
CA PHE A 142 8.73 -16.20 -9.93
C PHE A 142 9.18 -17.61 -9.59
N LYS A 143 10.06 -18.15 -10.44
CA LYS A 143 10.87 -19.34 -10.16
C LYS A 143 12.30 -19.06 -10.58
N GLY A 144 13.27 -19.58 -9.84
CA GLY A 144 14.67 -19.32 -10.14
C GLY A 144 15.62 -19.98 -9.18
N LYS A 145 16.86 -19.50 -9.19
CA LYS A 145 17.93 -19.96 -8.32
C LYS A 145 18.77 -18.80 -7.80
N VAL A 146 19.30 -19.00 -6.60
CA VAL A 146 20.35 -18.18 -5.97
C VAL A 146 21.61 -19.01 -5.92
N THR A 147 22.71 -18.48 -6.42
CA THR A 147 24.04 -19.09 -6.26
C THR A 147 24.80 -18.28 -5.22
N GLN A 148 24.96 -18.84 -4.03
CA GLN A 148 25.65 -18.22 -2.90
C GLN A 148 27.10 -17.93 -3.28
N GLY A 149 27.59 -16.71 -3.02
CA GLY A 149 28.84 -16.14 -3.55
C GLY A 149 30.05 -17.09 -3.52
N LEU A 150 30.89 -17.02 -2.48
CA LEU A 150 32.11 -17.82 -2.41
C LEU A 150 31.87 -19.33 -2.29
N SER A 151 30.74 -19.76 -1.72
CA SER A 151 30.46 -21.19 -1.53
C SER A 151 30.01 -21.88 -2.82
N GLY A 152 29.49 -21.14 -3.80
CA GLY A 152 28.89 -21.67 -5.02
C GLY A 152 27.63 -22.50 -4.78
N ALA A 153 27.10 -22.55 -3.55
CA ALA A 153 25.92 -23.35 -3.22
C ALA A 153 24.70 -22.82 -3.99
N ILE A 154 23.94 -23.72 -4.61
CA ILE A 154 22.76 -23.36 -5.40
C ILE A 154 21.50 -23.68 -4.61
N GLU A 155 20.66 -22.68 -4.44
CA GLU A 155 19.33 -22.81 -3.85
C GLU A 155 18.27 -22.50 -4.90
N ASN A 156 17.26 -23.37 -5.02
CA ASN A 156 16.10 -23.10 -5.87
C ASN A 156 15.07 -22.30 -5.06
N ILE A 157 14.61 -21.20 -5.65
CA ILE A 157 13.67 -20.28 -5.01
C ILE A 157 12.43 -20.09 -5.89
N ASN A 158 11.28 -19.99 -5.24
CA ASN A 158 10.04 -19.53 -5.86
C ASN A 158 9.23 -18.75 -4.84
N GLY A 159 8.43 -17.81 -5.32
CA GLY A 159 7.55 -17.01 -4.48
C GLY A 159 6.49 -16.30 -5.30
N GLU A 160 5.47 -15.79 -4.61
CA GLU A 160 4.37 -15.03 -5.20
C GLU A 160 4.10 -13.76 -4.40
N THR A 161 3.60 -12.72 -5.07
CA THR A 161 3.15 -11.48 -4.44
C THR A 161 1.90 -10.95 -5.14
N TYR A 162 1.08 -10.25 -4.38
CA TYR A 162 -0.10 -9.54 -4.87
C TYR A 162 0.19 -8.07 -5.16
N ASN A 163 1.38 -7.59 -4.78
CA ASN A 163 1.76 -6.21 -5.01
C ASN A 163 1.75 -5.88 -6.51
N ASN A 164 1.33 -4.65 -6.78
CA ASN A 164 1.33 -4.09 -8.11
C ASN A 164 1.93 -2.69 -8.02
N PRO A 165 2.89 -2.30 -8.87
CA PRO A 165 3.45 -0.96 -8.80
C PRO A 165 2.37 0.04 -9.19
N ILE A 166 2.24 1.10 -8.39
CA ILE A 166 1.28 2.18 -8.62
C ILE A 166 2.07 3.44 -8.98
N PRO A 167 1.79 4.12 -10.09
CA PRO A 167 2.46 5.36 -10.45
C PRO A 167 1.91 6.51 -9.59
N MET A 168 2.74 7.52 -9.34
CA MET A 168 2.33 8.74 -8.63
C MET A 168 1.13 9.43 -9.27
N ALA A 169 1.03 9.37 -10.61
CA ALA A 169 -0.09 9.94 -11.37
C ALA A 169 -1.45 9.33 -11.00
N MET A 170 -1.49 8.10 -10.47
CA MET A 170 -2.72 7.53 -9.94
C MET A 170 -3.22 8.32 -8.73
N TYR A 171 -2.33 8.91 -7.93
CA TYR A 171 -2.69 9.73 -6.78
C TYR A 171 -2.78 11.22 -7.09
N ALA A 172 -2.86 11.60 -8.37
CA ALA A 172 -2.96 13.00 -8.74
C ALA A 172 -4.27 13.62 -8.19
N GLY A 173 -4.15 14.80 -7.59
CA GLY A 173 -5.28 15.46 -6.94
C GLY A 173 -4.81 16.49 -5.91
N THR A 174 -5.77 17.30 -5.43
CA THR A 174 -5.58 18.21 -4.30
C THR A 174 -6.26 17.61 -3.08
N TYR A 175 -5.54 17.58 -1.97
CA TYR A 175 -5.92 16.94 -0.72
C TYR A 175 -6.15 17.99 0.37
N TYR A 176 -7.25 17.80 1.08
CA TYR A 176 -7.79 18.74 2.06
C TYR A 176 -7.86 18.10 3.45
N GLU A 177 -7.67 18.90 4.48
CA GLU A 177 -7.89 18.53 5.89
C GLU A 177 -9.40 18.48 6.25
N ASP A 178 -9.74 18.07 7.47
CA ASP A 178 -11.09 18.12 8.04
C ASP A 178 -12.18 17.44 7.20
N LYS A 179 -11.85 16.25 6.68
CA LYS A 179 -12.73 15.50 5.76
C LYS A 179 -13.16 16.35 4.56
N GLY A 180 -12.23 17.09 4.00
CA GLY A 180 -12.48 17.86 2.79
C GLY A 180 -12.97 19.28 3.01
N LYS A 181 -13.12 19.74 4.26
CA LYS A 181 -13.62 21.08 4.60
C LYS A 181 -12.53 22.05 5.05
N GLY A 182 -11.31 21.55 5.24
CA GLY A 182 -10.16 22.30 5.71
C GLY A 182 -9.32 22.91 4.58
N ALA A 183 -8.12 23.36 4.92
CA ALA A 183 -7.17 23.93 3.97
C ALA A 183 -6.64 22.88 2.98
N GLU A 184 -6.14 23.36 1.84
CA GLU A 184 -5.30 22.57 0.94
C GLU A 184 -3.97 22.26 1.63
N ILE A 185 -3.67 20.98 1.80
CA ILE A 185 -2.45 20.53 2.48
C ILE A 185 -1.45 19.93 1.50
N LEU A 186 -1.93 19.15 0.54
CA LEU A 186 -1.10 18.38 -0.38
C LEU A 186 -1.69 18.46 -1.79
N LYS A 187 -0.83 18.57 -2.80
CA LYS A 187 -1.23 18.42 -4.21
C LYS A 187 -0.22 17.56 -4.95
N ILE A 188 -0.72 16.53 -5.63
CA ILE A 188 0.05 15.63 -6.48
C ILE A 188 -0.35 15.88 -7.94
N GLY A 189 0.63 16.12 -8.80
CA GLY A 189 0.43 16.31 -10.23
C GLY A 189 0.57 15.01 -11.02
N THR A 190 -0.03 14.95 -12.20
CA THR A 190 0.15 13.84 -13.17
C THR A 190 1.54 13.83 -13.82
N ASN A 191 2.33 14.88 -13.62
CA ASN A 191 3.67 15.11 -14.15
C ASN A 191 4.75 14.97 -13.08
N ASN A 192 4.53 14.09 -12.08
CA ASN A 192 5.49 13.79 -11.01
C ASN A 192 5.85 15.01 -10.12
N THR A 193 5.00 16.04 -10.08
CA THR A 193 5.18 17.18 -9.17
C THR A 193 4.43 16.96 -7.87
N LEU A 194 5.02 17.44 -6.78
CA LEU A 194 4.44 17.40 -5.45
C LEU A 194 4.45 18.82 -4.86
N GLN A 195 3.35 19.24 -4.26
CA GLN A 195 3.27 20.49 -3.50
C GLN A 195 2.71 20.22 -2.11
N TYR A 196 3.25 20.89 -1.09
CA TYR A 196 2.87 20.70 0.30
C TYR A 196 2.78 22.02 1.05
N ASN A 197 1.84 22.11 2.01
CA ASN A 197 1.63 23.27 2.86
C ASN A 197 2.38 23.13 4.19
N TYR A 198 3.69 23.42 4.16
CA TYR A 198 4.59 23.28 5.32
C TYR A 198 4.21 24.13 6.55
N THR A 199 3.49 25.24 6.34
CA THR A 199 3.16 26.19 7.42
C THR A 199 1.82 25.89 8.08
N ASN A 200 1.11 24.86 7.60
CA ASN A 200 -0.12 24.37 8.19
C ASN A 200 0.17 23.22 9.17
N ILE A 201 0.71 23.55 10.34
CA ILE A 201 0.88 22.60 11.45
C ILE A 201 -0.28 22.84 12.43
N GLY A 202 -1.45 22.27 12.13
CA GLY A 202 -2.63 22.31 13.01
C GLY A 202 -3.46 23.61 12.98
N GLY A 203 -3.67 24.22 11.81
CA GLY A 203 -4.49 25.43 11.69
C GLY A 203 -5.02 25.67 10.27
N ASN A 204 -5.73 26.78 10.03
CA ASN A 204 -6.39 27.05 8.74
C ASN A 204 -5.62 28.03 7.84
N LYS A 205 -4.28 28.00 7.86
CA LYS A 205 -3.42 28.97 7.14
C LYS A 205 -2.38 28.28 6.26
N GLY A 206 -1.65 29.07 5.47
CA GLY A 206 -0.54 28.61 4.63
C GLY A 206 -0.91 28.43 3.15
N ASN A 207 0.09 28.21 2.32
CA ASN A 207 -0.05 28.01 0.87
C ASN A 207 0.75 26.78 0.46
N LEU A 208 0.30 26.09 -0.58
CA LEU A 208 1.05 25.01 -1.21
C LEU A 208 2.38 25.53 -1.77
N GLN A 209 3.46 24.84 -1.46
CA GLN A 209 4.82 25.11 -1.96
C GLN A 209 5.36 23.87 -2.65
N ASN A 210 6.17 24.05 -3.70
CA ASN A 210 6.75 22.92 -4.42
C ASN A 210 7.70 22.12 -3.51
N VAL A 211 7.56 20.80 -3.55
CA VAL A 211 8.53 19.86 -2.98
C VAL A 211 9.51 19.51 -4.09
N GLY A 212 10.68 20.16 -4.09
CA GLY A 212 11.69 20.00 -5.14
C GLY A 212 12.38 18.64 -5.14
N LEU A 213 12.37 17.94 -4.01
CA LEU A 213 13.00 16.64 -3.84
C LEU A 213 12.15 15.74 -2.93
N PHE A 214 11.80 14.55 -3.41
CA PHE A 214 11.12 13.55 -2.60
C PHE A 214 11.43 12.12 -3.11
N VAL A 215 11.13 11.14 -2.27
CA VAL A 215 11.19 9.71 -2.63
C VAL A 215 9.80 9.13 -2.59
N TYR A 216 9.46 8.29 -3.56
CA TYR A 216 8.21 7.52 -3.57
C TYR A 216 8.52 6.02 -3.59
N ASN A 217 8.15 5.32 -2.51
CA ASN A 217 8.35 3.86 -2.40
C ASN A 217 7.14 3.11 -3.00
N LEU A 218 7.40 2.25 -4.00
CA LEU A 218 6.33 1.52 -4.71
C LEU A 218 5.77 0.32 -3.92
N ASN A 219 6.46 -0.16 -2.89
CA ASN A 219 6.00 -1.28 -2.06
C ASN A 219 5.05 -0.85 -0.94
N MET A 220 5.26 0.36 -0.41
CA MET A 220 4.46 0.92 0.68
C MET A 220 3.49 2.01 0.23
N TYR A 221 3.63 2.49 -1.01
CA TYR A 221 2.89 3.65 -1.54
C TYR A 221 3.08 4.91 -0.68
N VAL A 222 4.32 5.13 -0.23
CA VAL A 222 4.69 6.23 0.68
C VAL A 222 5.52 7.26 -0.06
N PHE A 223 5.12 8.53 0.04
CA PHE A 223 5.95 9.68 -0.33
C PHE A 223 6.70 10.18 0.90
N SER A 224 8.00 10.41 0.78
CA SER A 224 8.83 10.90 1.88
C SER A 224 9.70 12.07 1.43
N PHE A 225 9.72 13.14 2.22
CA PHE A 225 10.47 14.37 1.97
C PHE A 225 10.69 15.16 3.27
N SER A 226 11.55 16.16 3.22
CA SER A 226 11.78 17.07 4.36
C SER A 226 11.21 18.47 4.11
N SER A 227 11.03 19.24 5.18
CA SER A 227 10.76 20.68 5.07
C SER A 227 11.94 21.41 4.42
N LEU A 228 11.68 22.60 3.88
CA LEU A 228 12.69 23.44 3.22
C LEU A 228 13.86 23.82 4.14
N ASP A 229 13.61 23.93 5.44
CA ASP A 229 14.62 24.18 6.49
C ASP A 229 15.24 22.88 7.04
N GLY A 230 14.80 21.71 6.56
CA GLY A 230 15.25 20.40 7.01
C GLY A 230 14.87 20.05 8.45
N LEU A 231 13.98 20.81 9.09
CA LEU A 231 13.56 20.58 10.49
C LEU A 231 12.52 19.47 10.65
N PHE A 232 11.69 19.23 9.64
CA PHE A 232 10.63 18.23 9.66
C PHE A 232 10.84 17.19 8.58
N ASN A 233 10.52 15.95 8.90
CA ASN A 233 10.37 14.87 7.93
C ASN A 233 8.88 14.56 7.76
N TYR A 234 8.47 14.37 6.51
CA TYR A 234 7.11 14.05 6.12
C TYR A 234 7.08 12.66 5.50
N SER A 235 6.04 11.90 5.81
CA SER A 235 5.73 10.61 5.20
C SER A 235 4.23 10.56 4.93
N ILE A 236 3.87 10.50 3.65
CA ILE A 236 2.48 10.50 3.20
C ILE A 236 2.16 9.11 2.67
N ILE A 237 1.31 8.40 3.43
CA ILE A 237 0.84 7.05 3.08
C ILE A 237 -0.44 7.19 2.26
N MET A 238 -0.42 6.73 1.01
CA MET A 238 -1.57 6.85 0.12
C MET A 238 -2.58 5.71 0.30
N GLY A 239 -3.84 6.02 0.01
CA GLY A 239 -4.93 5.06 0.00
C GLY A 239 -6.15 5.61 -0.73
N THR A 240 -7.26 4.90 -0.61
CA THR A 240 -8.52 5.24 -1.29
C THR A 240 -9.68 5.06 -0.33
N SER A 241 -10.73 5.84 -0.52
CA SER A 241 -12.00 5.63 0.15
C SER A 241 -13.21 5.85 -0.77
N ALA A 242 -14.28 5.08 -0.54
CA ALA A 242 -15.58 5.28 -1.17
C ALA A 242 -16.17 6.65 -0.82
N GLU A 243 -15.95 7.13 0.40
CA GLU A 243 -16.42 8.44 0.85
C GLU A 243 -15.49 9.57 0.41
N GLY A 244 -14.19 9.41 0.69
CA GLY A 244 -13.18 10.47 0.57
C GLY A 244 -12.52 10.59 -0.80
N GLY A 245 -12.77 9.66 -1.73
CA GLY A 245 -12.05 9.60 -3.00
C GLY A 245 -10.64 9.06 -2.81
N MET A 246 -9.61 9.79 -3.25
CA MET A 246 -8.25 9.49 -2.82
C MET A 246 -8.03 10.03 -1.43
N VAL A 247 -7.38 9.24 -0.57
CA VAL A 247 -7.09 9.62 0.82
C VAL A 247 -5.63 9.38 1.13
N CYS A 248 -5.10 10.09 2.11
CA CYS A 248 -3.77 9.78 2.61
C CYS A 248 -3.65 10.09 4.10
N ASN A 249 -2.73 9.40 4.77
CA ASN A 249 -2.27 9.78 6.10
C ASN A 249 -0.96 10.53 5.96
N ASP A 250 -0.97 11.78 6.37
CA ASP A 250 0.18 12.67 6.47
C ASP A 250 0.78 12.53 7.87
N LEU A 251 1.98 11.94 7.93
CA LEU A 251 2.77 11.80 9.14
C LEU A 251 3.92 12.80 9.06
N PHE A 252 4.05 13.67 10.06
CA PHE A 252 5.24 14.50 10.18
C PHE A 252 5.88 14.39 11.56
N SER A 253 7.21 14.40 11.59
CA SER A 253 8.01 14.40 12.82
C SER A 253 9.06 15.50 12.76
N LEU A 254 9.37 16.08 13.94
CA LEU A 254 10.56 16.90 14.08
C LEU A 254 11.77 15.99 13.89
N LYS A 255 12.78 16.46 13.16
CA LYS A 255 14.02 15.71 12.94
C LYS A 255 14.63 15.24 14.27
N ASN A 256 14.94 13.95 14.35
CA ASN A 256 15.42 13.26 15.56
C ASN A 256 14.40 13.16 16.71
N SER A 257 13.10 13.37 16.47
CA SER A 257 12.06 13.18 17.47
C SER A 257 11.23 11.94 17.19
N HIS A 258 10.98 11.12 18.20
CA HIS A 258 10.13 9.93 18.08
C HIS A 258 8.62 10.22 18.07
N LEU A 259 8.22 11.47 17.83
CA LEU A 259 6.83 11.88 17.82
C LEU A 259 6.39 12.16 16.38
N SER A 260 5.53 11.31 15.86
CA SER A 260 4.82 11.55 14.60
C SER A 260 3.42 12.05 14.89
N ILE A 261 3.01 13.16 14.27
CA ILE A 261 1.64 13.68 14.37
C ILE A 261 0.89 13.23 13.11
N PRO A 262 -0.14 12.37 13.24
CA PRO A 262 -0.91 11.91 12.09
C PRO A 262 -2.02 12.90 11.74
N ARG A 263 -2.22 13.10 10.44
CA ARG A 263 -3.37 13.80 9.86
C ARG A 263 -3.93 12.99 8.71
N SER A 264 -5.26 12.96 8.56
CA SER A 264 -5.90 12.29 7.43
C SER A 264 -6.41 13.34 6.45
N LEU A 265 -6.04 13.18 5.18
CA LEU A 265 -6.40 14.09 4.10
C LEU A 265 -7.21 13.34 3.04
N GLN A 266 -8.03 14.06 2.29
CA GLN A 266 -8.87 13.48 1.22
C GLN A 266 -9.11 14.46 0.07
N THR A 267 -9.49 13.95 -1.11
CA THR A 267 -9.76 14.79 -2.29
C THR A 267 -11.22 15.26 -2.38
N VAL A 268 -12.17 14.48 -1.87
CA VAL A 268 -13.59 14.86 -1.83
C VAL A 268 -13.82 15.90 -0.74
N THR A 269 -14.52 16.99 -1.07
CA THR A 269 -14.76 18.12 -0.16
C THR A 269 -16.18 18.18 0.37
N ALA A 270 -17.14 17.67 -0.40
CA ALA A 270 -18.54 17.62 0.01
C ALA A 270 -18.79 16.52 1.05
N THR A 271 -19.86 16.67 1.82
CA THR A 271 -20.34 15.60 2.71
C THR A 271 -20.95 14.49 1.86
N PRO A 272 -20.49 13.23 1.97
CA PRO A 272 -20.99 12.13 1.15
C PRO A 272 -22.49 11.89 1.31
N VAL A 273 -23.18 11.61 0.21
CA VAL A 273 -24.59 11.22 0.22
C VAL A 273 -24.70 9.71 0.33
N LYS A 274 -25.08 9.20 1.51
CA LYS A 274 -25.23 7.77 1.75
C LYS A 274 -26.63 7.29 1.35
N LYS A 275 -26.72 6.29 0.48
CA LYS A 275 -27.98 5.67 0.10
C LYS A 275 -28.43 4.63 1.15
N PRO A 276 -29.75 4.45 1.35
CA PRO A 276 -30.26 3.41 2.25
C PRO A 276 -29.81 2.01 1.82
N ILE A 277 -29.68 1.11 2.79
CA ILE A 277 -29.30 -0.29 2.58
C ILE A 277 -30.54 -1.16 2.73
N ASN A 278 -30.79 -2.04 1.77
CA ASN A 278 -31.87 -3.01 1.79
C ASN A 278 -31.33 -4.44 1.77
N GLY A 279 -31.05 -4.99 2.95
CA GLY A 279 -30.55 -6.36 3.12
C GLY A 279 -29.07 -6.53 2.76
N THR A 280 -28.68 -7.77 2.49
CA THR A 280 -27.32 -8.16 2.08
C THR A 280 -27.34 -8.78 0.68
N ASN A 281 -26.17 -8.87 0.05
CA ASN A 281 -26.02 -9.53 -1.24
C ASN A 281 -24.95 -10.64 -1.19
N THR A 282 -25.28 -11.85 -1.62
CA THR A 282 -24.35 -12.99 -1.60
C THR A 282 -23.21 -12.86 -2.60
N ALA A 283 -23.38 -12.05 -3.67
CA ALA A 283 -22.33 -11.76 -4.64
C ALA A 283 -21.28 -10.76 -4.12
N SER A 284 -21.40 -10.27 -2.87
CA SER A 284 -20.44 -9.34 -2.24
C SER A 284 -19.01 -9.89 -2.26
N LYS A 285 -18.83 -11.20 -2.06
CA LYS A 285 -17.51 -11.84 -2.11
C LYS A 285 -16.85 -11.71 -3.48
N GLU A 286 -17.61 -11.89 -4.56
CA GLU A 286 -17.08 -11.78 -5.91
C GLU A 286 -16.81 -10.32 -6.29
N LEU A 287 -17.71 -9.40 -5.94
CA LEU A 287 -17.52 -7.96 -6.19
C LEU A 287 -16.32 -7.40 -5.41
N ALA A 288 -16.09 -7.86 -4.17
CA ALA A 288 -14.96 -7.42 -3.34
C ALA A 288 -13.60 -7.68 -4.00
N LYS A 289 -13.48 -8.68 -4.88
CA LYS A 289 -12.24 -8.94 -5.62
C LYS A 289 -11.91 -7.81 -6.61
N PHE A 290 -12.89 -6.99 -7.00
CA PHE A 290 -12.75 -5.83 -7.88
C PHE A 290 -12.67 -4.50 -7.10
N ALA A 291 -12.45 -4.57 -5.78
CA ALA A 291 -12.16 -3.40 -4.97
C ALA A 291 -10.94 -2.66 -5.55
N GLY A 292 -11.01 -1.34 -5.53
CA GLY A 292 -10.05 -0.47 -6.20
C GLY A 292 -10.62 0.92 -6.42
N PHE A 293 -9.78 1.80 -6.94
CA PHE A 293 -10.16 3.15 -7.34
C PHE A 293 -9.97 3.31 -8.85
N TYR A 294 -11.02 3.75 -9.51
CA TYR A 294 -11.13 3.85 -10.96
C TYR A 294 -11.37 5.31 -11.32
N HIS A 295 -10.36 5.95 -11.91
CA HIS A 295 -10.57 7.24 -12.58
C HIS A 295 -11.46 7.03 -13.79
N ILE A 296 -12.47 7.88 -13.94
CA ILE A 296 -13.47 7.78 -15.00
C ILE A 296 -13.08 8.71 -16.14
N ASN A 297 -12.77 8.08 -17.27
CA ASN A 297 -12.52 8.74 -18.55
C ASN A 297 -13.81 8.71 -19.37
N SER A 298 -14.31 9.88 -19.74
CA SER A 298 -15.49 10.04 -20.60
C SER A 298 -15.38 11.30 -21.45
N SER A 299 -15.99 11.29 -22.62
CA SER A 299 -16.20 12.50 -23.44
C SER A 299 -17.43 13.31 -23.02
N SER A 300 -18.25 12.79 -22.09
CA SER A 300 -19.43 13.47 -21.58
C SER A 300 -19.04 14.54 -20.56
N GLN A 301 -19.60 15.74 -20.69
CA GLN A 301 -19.41 16.86 -19.76
C GLN A 301 -19.96 16.57 -18.35
N VAL A 302 -20.78 15.53 -18.20
CA VAL A 302 -21.29 15.07 -16.89
C VAL A 302 -20.16 14.56 -16.00
N PHE A 303 -19.07 14.07 -16.58
CA PHE A 303 -17.92 13.57 -15.84
C PHE A 303 -16.79 14.59 -15.88
N ASN A 304 -16.42 15.10 -14.70
CA ASN A 304 -15.27 15.99 -14.52
C ASN A 304 -14.45 15.49 -13.33
N ASN A 305 -13.21 15.04 -13.53
CA ASN A 305 -12.43 14.35 -12.47
C ASN A 305 -13.20 13.23 -11.76
N ALA A 306 -14.13 12.59 -12.48
CA ALA A 306 -15.02 11.59 -11.95
C ALA A 306 -14.26 10.33 -11.53
N PHE A 307 -14.81 9.61 -10.54
CA PHE A 307 -14.25 8.35 -10.08
C PHE A 307 -15.31 7.38 -9.60
N ILE A 308 -14.96 6.10 -9.63
CA ILE A 308 -15.65 5.03 -8.91
C ILE A 308 -14.64 4.42 -7.95
N SER A 309 -15.01 4.30 -6.68
CA SER A 309 -14.20 3.67 -5.64
C SER A 309 -14.99 2.50 -5.06
N ILE A 310 -14.38 1.33 -4.98
CA ILE A 310 -14.99 0.11 -4.47
C ILE A 310 -14.14 -0.39 -3.31
N GLU A 311 -14.75 -0.48 -2.13
CA GLU A 311 -14.13 -1.01 -0.92
C GLU A 311 -14.78 -2.35 -0.59
N GLY A 312 -13.98 -3.40 -0.48
CA GLY A 312 -14.40 -4.68 0.06
C GLY A 312 -13.92 -4.85 1.49
N GLN A 313 -14.81 -5.25 2.40
CA GLN A 313 -14.50 -5.68 3.75
C GLN A 313 -15.09 -7.07 3.95
N TYR A 314 -14.42 -7.93 4.71
CA TYR A 314 -15.05 -9.14 5.22
C TYR A 314 -14.81 -9.35 6.71
N LYS A 315 -15.76 -10.04 7.35
CA LYS A 315 -15.65 -10.50 8.73
C LYS A 315 -15.56 -12.01 8.74
N THR A 316 -14.60 -12.55 9.45
CA THR A 316 -14.43 -14.00 9.62
C THR A 316 -15.07 -14.43 10.92
N HIS A 317 -15.60 -15.65 10.94
CA HIS A 317 -16.26 -16.24 12.09
C HIS A 317 -15.50 -17.45 12.63
N LYS A 318 -15.84 -17.91 13.84
CA LYS A 318 -15.16 -19.04 14.49
C LYS A 318 -15.27 -20.35 13.71
N ASP A 319 -16.35 -20.51 12.94
CA ASP A 319 -16.60 -21.66 12.06
C ASP A 319 -15.89 -21.55 10.70
N GLY A 320 -15.16 -20.46 10.45
CA GLY A 320 -14.46 -20.20 9.20
C GLY A 320 -15.30 -19.55 8.10
N THR A 321 -16.58 -19.23 8.38
CA THR A 321 -17.42 -18.50 7.43
C THR A 321 -17.01 -17.03 7.33
N GLU A 322 -17.35 -16.39 6.21
CA GLU A 322 -16.96 -15.03 5.88
C GLU A 322 -18.19 -14.20 5.46
N ASP A 323 -18.42 -13.07 6.15
CA ASP A 323 -19.45 -12.10 5.77
C ASP A 323 -18.80 -10.92 5.04
N TYR A 324 -19.13 -10.74 3.76
CA TYR A 324 -18.60 -9.64 2.95
C TYR A 324 -19.56 -8.44 2.94
N THR A 325 -19.00 -7.25 3.08
CA THR A 325 -19.65 -5.98 2.82
C THR A 325 -18.86 -5.25 1.74
N VAL A 326 -19.55 -4.76 0.70
CA VAL A 326 -18.93 -3.92 -0.32
C VAL A 326 -19.57 -2.55 -0.31
N THR A 327 -18.74 -1.50 -0.27
CA THR A 327 -19.15 -0.11 -0.35
C THR A 327 -18.64 0.48 -1.67
N LEU A 328 -19.51 1.21 -2.38
CA LEU A 328 -19.20 1.88 -3.62
C LEU A 328 -19.35 3.39 -3.46
N GLY A 329 -18.28 4.13 -3.74
CA GLY A 329 -18.30 5.57 -3.91
C GLY A 329 -18.39 5.93 -5.38
N VAL A 330 -19.39 6.71 -5.77
CA VAL A 330 -19.55 7.22 -7.13
C VAL A 330 -19.46 8.74 -7.09
N SER A 331 -18.48 9.29 -7.79
CA SER A 331 -18.30 10.73 -7.97
C SER A 331 -18.33 11.08 -9.44
N LEU A 332 -19.14 12.06 -9.81
CA LEU A 332 -19.23 12.56 -11.18
C LEU A 332 -18.37 13.81 -11.39
N ASP A 333 -17.97 14.49 -10.31
CA ASP A 333 -17.31 15.80 -10.33
C ASP A 333 -15.96 15.83 -9.59
N GLY A 334 -15.54 14.71 -8.99
CA GLY A 334 -14.32 14.57 -8.21
C GLY A 334 -14.36 15.23 -6.82
N THR A 335 -15.42 15.98 -6.48
CA THR A 335 -15.52 16.80 -5.25
C THR A 335 -16.67 16.37 -4.34
N SER A 336 -17.65 15.64 -4.87
CA SER A 336 -18.77 15.05 -4.14
C SER A 336 -18.86 13.55 -4.41
N SER A 337 -19.37 12.77 -3.45
CA SER A 337 -19.52 11.33 -3.57
C SER A 337 -20.91 10.87 -3.13
N THR A 338 -21.52 10.01 -3.93
CA THR A 338 -22.69 9.21 -3.52
C THR A 338 -22.22 7.82 -3.15
N VAL A 339 -22.61 7.37 -1.97
CA VAL A 339 -22.13 6.11 -1.38
C VAL A 339 -23.26 5.10 -1.34
N TYR A 340 -22.98 3.94 -1.90
CA TYR A 340 -23.86 2.77 -1.95
C TYR A 340 -23.22 1.65 -1.15
N THR A 341 -24.03 0.88 -0.41
CA THR A 341 -23.60 -0.43 0.09
C THR A 341 -24.25 -1.48 -0.79
N PHE A 342 -23.46 -2.44 -1.29
CA PHE A 342 -23.95 -3.48 -2.17
C PHE A 342 -24.95 -4.37 -1.43
N ASP A 343 -26.21 -4.32 -1.85
CA ASP A 343 -27.35 -4.92 -1.17
C ASP A 343 -28.25 -5.71 -2.12
N SER A 344 -29.40 -6.17 -1.63
CA SER A 344 -30.31 -7.04 -2.39
C SER A 344 -30.95 -6.39 -3.62
N THR A 345 -30.85 -5.06 -3.77
CA THR A 345 -31.41 -4.34 -4.92
C THR A 345 -30.45 -4.26 -6.11
N MET A 346 -29.18 -4.61 -5.91
CA MET A 346 -28.12 -4.55 -6.91
C MET A 346 -27.78 -5.96 -7.41
N SER A 347 -27.21 -6.05 -8.61
CA SER A 347 -26.79 -7.34 -9.18
C SER A 347 -25.34 -7.30 -9.61
N PHE A 348 -24.61 -8.40 -9.38
CA PHE A 348 -23.26 -8.60 -9.90
C PHE A 348 -23.19 -9.98 -10.59
N ILE A 349 -23.14 -9.98 -11.92
CA ILE A 349 -23.34 -11.18 -12.74
C ILE A 349 -22.14 -11.37 -13.67
N GLN A 350 -21.63 -12.60 -13.76
CA GLN A 350 -20.60 -12.96 -14.72
C GLN A 350 -21.23 -13.22 -16.10
N ASN A 351 -20.73 -12.51 -17.12
CA ASN A 351 -21.11 -12.65 -18.52
C ASN A 351 -19.85 -12.98 -19.35
N GLY A 352 -19.57 -14.28 -19.54
CA GLY A 352 -18.34 -14.74 -20.17
C GLY A 352 -17.09 -14.37 -19.36
N ASN A 353 -16.14 -13.67 -19.99
CA ASN A 353 -14.89 -13.23 -19.35
C ASN A 353 -15.01 -11.89 -18.59
N SER A 354 -16.22 -11.34 -18.46
CA SER A 354 -16.45 -10.06 -17.81
C SER A 354 -17.51 -10.18 -16.73
N TRP A 355 -17.46 -9.28 -15.76
CA TRP A 355 -18.46 -9.18 -14.70
C TRP A 355 -19.22 -7.88 -14.84
N GLU A 356 -20.52 -7.89 -14.64
CA GLU A 356 -21.37 -6.71 -14.75
C GLU A 356 -22.04 -6.40 -13.41
N LEU A 357 -21.78 -5.21 -12.89
CA LEU A 357 -22.50 -4.62 -11.76
C LEU A 357 -23.60 -3.71 -12.29
N THR A 358 -24.82 -3.87 -11.76
CA THR A 358 -25.93 -2.94 -11.95
C THR A 358 -26.36 -2.37 -10.61
N VAL A 359 -26.35 -1.04 -10.51
CA VAL A 359 -26.83 -0.27 -9.36
C VAL A 359 -28.01 0.59 -9.80
N PRO A 360 -29.24 0.33 -9.32
CA PRO A 360 -30.40 1.15 -9.63
C PRO A 360 -30.23 2.59 -9.11
N ILE A 361 -30.46 3.58 -9.96
CA ILE A 361 -30.43 4.99 -9.58
C ILE A 361 -31.88 5.47 -9.39
N THR A 362 -32.19 5.93 -8.19
CA THR A 362 -33.53 6.42 -7.83
C THR A 362 -33.75 7.90 -8.14
N THR A 363 -32.73 8.61 -8.62
CA THR A 363 -32.82 10.03 -8.97
C THR A 363 -31.81 10.40 -10.08
N PRO A 364 -32.26 10.68 -11.32
CA PRO A 364 -33.63 10.56 -11.80
C PRO A 364 -34.11 9.10 -11.81
N VAL A 365 -35.40 8.87 -11.54
CA VAL A 365 -36.01 7.54 -11.51
C VAL A 365 -35.90 6.87 -12.89
N GLY A 366 -35.48 5.60 -12.93
CA GLY A 366 -35.40 4.80 -14.15
C GLY A 366 -34.03 4.79 -14.84
N SER A 367 -32.99 5.32 -14.18
CA SER A 367 -31.60 5.21 -14.63
C SER A 367 -30.86 4.13 -13.86
N ASP A 368 -29.89 3.48 -14.50
CA ASP A 368 -28.97 2.55 -13.84
C ASP A 368 -27.52 3.05 -13.99
N LEU A 369 -26.70 2.77 -12.99
CA LEU A 369 -25.25 2.69 -13.15
C LEU A 369 -24.91 1.25 -13.50
N LYS A 370 -24.37 1.05 -14.70
CA LYS A 370 -23.88 -0.25 -15.18
C LYS A 370 -22.38 -0.21 -15.35
N ILE A 371 -21.67 -1.18 -14.77
CA ILE A 371 -20.21 -1.26 -14.82
C ILE A 371 -19.81 -2.68 -15.20
N LYS A 372 -19.11 -2.82 -16.32
CA LYS A 372 -18.49 -4.04 -16.78
C LYS A 372 -17.00 -4.04 -16.39
N PHE A 373 -16.59 -5.05 -15.63
CA PHE A 373 -15.22 -5.27 -15.17
C PHE A 373 -14.53 -6.33 -16.02
N THR A 374 -13.27 -6.07 -16.38
CA THR A 374 -12.38 -7.01 -17.06
C THR A 374 -11.03 -7.03 -16.35
N ARG A 375 -10.67 -8.18 -15.75
CA ARG A 375 -9.34 -8.43 -15.20
C ARG A 375 -8.33 -8.62 -16.33
N GLN A 376 -7.18 -8.00 -16.19
CA GLN A 376 -6.06 -8.11 -17.12
C GLN A 376 -4.84 -7.48 -16.48
N TYR A 377 -3.62 -7.86 -16.89
CA TYR A 377 -2.44 -7.03 -16.67
C TYR A 377 -2.12 -6.29 -17.96
N LYS A 378 -2.58 -5.04 -18.07
CA LYS A 378 -2.41 -4.22 -19.28
C LYS A 378 -1.53 -3.03 -18.97
N SER A 379 -0.46 -2.82 -19.73
CA SER A 379 0.38 -1.63 -19.58
C SER A 379 -0.46 -0.37 -19.75
N VAL A 380 -0.34 0.55 -18.79
CA VAL A 380 -1.13 1.76 -18.66
C VAL A 380 -0.20 2.91 -18.32
N TYR A 381 -0.42 4.07 -18.95
CA TYR A 381 0.44 5.26 -18.92
C TYR A 381 1.73 5.19 -19.75
N LYS A 382 1.64 5.52 -21.05
CA LYS A 382 2.80 5.65 -21.96
C LYS A 382 3.89 6.62 -21.46
N ASN A 383 3.53 7.63 -20.67
CA ASN A 383 4.45 8.67 -20.20
C ASN A 383 4.97 8.43 -18.76
N ALA A 384 4.48 7.40 -18.06
CA ALA A 384 4.93 7.07 -16.70
C ALA A 384 5.95 5.92 -16.68
N GLY A 385 6.36 5.39 -17.83
CA GLY A 385 7.19 4.18 -17.93
C GLY A 385 6.34 2.94 -18.26
N SER A 386 6.87 2.04 -19.09
CA SER A 386 6.12 0.89 -19.64
C SER A 386 5.81 -0.22 -18.65
N TYR A 387 6.30 -0.12 -17.41
CA TYR A 387 6.27 -1.15 -16.37
C TYR A 387 5.08 -1.05 -15.40
N TYR A 388 4.22 -0.05 -15.54
CA TYR A 388 2.95 0.03 -14.81
C TYR A 388 1.84 -0.69 -15.56
N GLY A 389 1.09 -1.54 -14.86
CA GLY A 389 0.00 -2.32 -15.43
C GLY A 389 -1.28 -2.22 -14.64
N SER A 390 -2.39 -1.91 -15.30
CA SER A 390 -3.73 -2.01 -14.74
C SER A 390 -4.04 -3.48 -14.50
N VAL A 391 -4.67 -3.77 -13.37
CA VAL A 391 -5.14 -5.11 -12.96
C VAL A 391 -6.62 -5.32 -13.31
N VAL A 392 -7.39 -4.24 -13.39
CA VAL A 392 -8.80 -4.26 -13.79
C VAL A 392 -9.10 -3.02 -14.61
N SER A 393 -9.74 -3.23 -15.76
CA SER A 393 -10.39 -2.17 -16.53
C SER A 393 -11.90 -2.22 -16.35
N ILE A 394 -12.54 -1.06 -16.39
CA ILE A 394 -13.98 -0.91 -16.38
C ILE A 394 -14.45 -0.17 -17.63
N SER A 395 -15.64 -0.53 -18.07
CA SER A 395 -16.45 0.22 -19.02
C SER A 395 -17.88 0.24 -18.52
N GLY A 396 -18.63 1.30 -18.78
CA GLY A 396 -19.95 1.39 -18.21
C GLY A 396 -20.73 2.60 -18.66
N SER A 397 -21.89 2.78 -18.04
CA SER A 397 -22.77 3.91 -18.31
C SER A 397 -23.44 4.42 -17.05
N TYR A 398 -23.55 5.74 -16.92
CA TYR A 398 -24.38 6.42 -15.93
C TYR A 398 -25.41 7.26 -16.67
N ASN A 399 -26.71 6.93 -16.56
CA ASN A 399 -27.80 7.64 -17.24
C ASN A 399 -27.45 8.01 -18.70
N VAL A 400 -27.20 6.97 -19.52
CA VAL A 400 -26.71 6.98 -20.92
C VAL A 400 -25.28 7.45 -21.20
N ALA A 401 -24.66 8.24 -20.32
CA ALA A 401 -23.29 8.69 -20.50
C ALA A 401 -22.30 7.54 -20.31
N GLN A 402 -21.57 7.20 -21.38
CA GLN A 402 -20.60 6.10 -21.37
C GLN A 402 -19.30 6.54 -20.71
N PHE A 403 -18.61 5.60 -20.07
CA PHE A 403 -17.30 5.83 -19.50
C PHE A 403 -16.41 4.59 -19.56
N THR A 404 -15.13 4.85 -19.39
CA THR A 404 -14.11 3.82 -19.14
C THR A 404 -13.29 4.21 -17.93
N GLY A 405 -12.58 3.26 -17.36
CA GLY A 405 -11.67 3.50 -16.26
C GLY A 405 -10.78 2.30 -16.05
N GLU A 406 -9.79 2.46 -15.18
CA GLU A 406 -8.86 1.40 -14.85
C GLU A 406 -8.33 1.59 -13.44
N THR A 407 -7.94 0.49 -12.81
CA THR A 407 -7.25 0.52 -11.53
C THR A 407 -5.97 -0.29 -11.60
N LEU A 408 -4.96 0.20 -10.88
CA LEU A 408 -3.70 -0.48 -10.63
C LEU A 408 -3.66 -1.00 -9.18
N LEU A 409 -4.63 -0.61 -8.36
CA LEU A 409 -4.76 -1.14 -7.01
C LEU A 409 -5.24 -2.58 -7.10
N ASN A 410 -4.45 -3.48 -6.52
CA ASN A 410 -4.81 -4.88 -6.42
C ASN A 410 -5.24 -5.19 -4.99
N VAL A 411 -6.26 -6.02 -4.87
CA VAL A 411 -6.70 -6.53 -3.56
C VAL A 411 -5.64 -7.48 -3.05
N VAL A 412 -5.13 -7.26 -1.83
CA VAL A 412 -4.15 -8.16 -1.21
C VAL A 412 -4.87 -8.98 -0.13
N PRO A 413 -4.99 -10.30 -0.32
CA PRO A 413 -5.58 -11.17 0.69
C PRO A 413 -4.65 -11.22 1.90
N LEU A 414 -5.19 -11.53 3.08
CA LEU A 414 -4.40 -11.53 4.32
C LEU A 414 -3.17 -12.46 4.21
N MET A 415 -3.28 -13.59 3.50
CA MET A 415 -2.15 -14.49 3.22
C MET A 415 -1.03 -13.88 2.37
N GLY A 416 -1.26 -12.75 1.70
CA GLY A 416 -0.19 -11.98 1.07
C GLY A 416 0.88 -11.49 2.04
N PHE A 417 0.56 -11.44 3.35
CA PHE A 417 1.46 -11.07 4.44
C PHE A 417 1.92 -12.27 5.29
N ALA A 418 1.71 -13.49 4.80
CA ALA A 418 2.28 -14.69 5.43
C ALA A 418 3.80 -14.78 5.18
N GLY A 419 4.48 -15.59 6.00
CA GLY A 419 5.94 -15.76 5.93
C GLY A 419 6.57 -15.74 7.32
N ALA A 420 7.70 -15.05 7.47
CA ALA A 420 8.40 -14.89 8.73
C ALA A 420 7.51 -14.22 9.81
N PRO A 421 7.53 -14.71 11.07
CA PRO A 421 6.86 -14.05 12.19
C PRO A 421 7.35 -12.61 12.36
N MET A 422 6.41 -11.67 12.46
CA MET A 422 6.76 -10.27 12.72
C MET A 422 6.96 -10.04 14.23
N LYS A 423 7.99 -9.28 14.61
CA LYS A 423 8.33 -8.97 16.00
C LYS A 423 8.72 -7.50 16.16
N VAL A 424 8.65 -6.99 17.40
CA VAL A 424 9.06 -5.61 17.74
C VAL A 424 10.59 -5.48 17.85
N THR A 425 11.26 -6.52 18.38
CA THR A 425 12.73 -6.62 18.51
C THR A 425 13.13 -8.08 18.27
N ALA A 426 14.40 -8.38 17.96
CA ALA A 426 14.81 -9.77 17.73
C ALA A 426 14.60 -10.67 18.96
N THR A 427 14.73 -10.10 20.16
CA THR A 427 14.55 -10.80 21.44
C THR A 427 13.09 -10.84 21.93
N SER A 428 12.17 -10.14 21.26
CA SER A 428 10.77 -10.11 21.65
C SER A 428 10.10 -11.48 21.46
N ASN A 429 9.39 -11.93 22.48
CA ASN A 429 8.47 -13.08 22.40
C ASN A 429 7.06 -12.68 21.92
N LYS A 430 6.77 -11.38 21.85
CA LYS A 430 5.55 -10.86 21.23
C LYS A 430 5.71 -10.95 19.71
N THR A 431 4.91 -11.81 19.10
CA THR A 431 4.94 -12.08 17.67
C THR A 431 3.56 -11.86 17.03
N ILE A 432 3.57 -11.58 15.73
CA ILE A 432 2.40 -11.66 14.87
C ILE A 432 2.71 -12.65 13.75
N VAL A 433 1.85 -13.63 13.57
CA VAL A 433 1.96 -14.62 12.49
C VAL A 433 0.64 -14.68 11.73
N ILE A 434 0.70 -14.46 10.43
CA ILE A 434 -0.45 -14.67 9.56
C ILE A 434 -0.51 -16.14 9.16
N LYS A 435 -1.58 -16.84 9.55
CA LYS A 435 -1.71 -18.29 9.36
C LYS A 435 -2.59 -18.67 8.18
N SER A 436 -3.65 -17.90 7.95
CA SER A 436 -4.58 -18.09 6.84
C SER A 436 -5.28 -16.77 6.49
N ASN A 437 -6.14 -16.77 5.48
CA ASN A 437 -6.98 -15.62 5.15
C ASN A 437 -8.01 -15.28 6.25
N SER A 438 -8.13 -16.13 7.27
CA SER A 438 -9.11 -16.03 8.34
C SER A 438 -8.52 -16.31 9.73
N GLU A 439 -7.19 -16.37 9.86
CA GLU A 439 -6.52 -16.68 11.12
C GLU A 439 -5.21 -15.92 11.24
N ILE A 440 -5.06 -15.26 12.39
CA ILE A 440 -3.80 -14.68 12.83
C ILE A 440 -3.44 -15.25 14.20
N GLU A 441 -2.15 -15.35 14.48
CA GLU A 441 -1.64 -15.52 15.83
C GLU A 441 -1.05 -14.19 16.29
N TYR A 442 -1.58 -13.66 17.40
CA TYR A 442 -1.11 -12.44 18.05
C TYR A 442 -0.67 -12.78 19.48
N HIS A 443 0.62 -12.60 19.75
CA HIS A 443 1.29 -12.92 21.01
C HIS A 443 1.04 -14.38 21.45
N GLY A 444 1.20 -15.32 20.51
CA GLY A 444 1.00 -16.76 20.73
C GLY A 444 -0.46 -17.19 20.86
N THR A 445 -1.43 -16.27 20.72
CA THR A 445 -2.86 -16.57 20.79
C THR A 445 -3.48 -16.49 19.40
N SER A 446 -4.21 -17.53 18.97
CA SER A 446 -4.90 -17.56 17.68
C SER A 446 -6.23 -16.82 17.73
N TYR A 447 -6.48 -15.97 16.73
CA TYR A 447 -7.71 -15.23 16.52
C TYR A 447 -8.29 -15.53 15.14
N LYS A 448 -9.56 -15.94 15.12
CA LYS A 448 -10.32 -16.30 13.91
C LYS A 448 -11.52 -15.41 13.64
N THR A 449 -11.85 -14.52 14.57
CA THR A 449 -12.91 -13.52 14.39
C THR A 449 -12.26 -12.19 14.05
N LEU A 450 -12.07 -11.97 12.76
CA LEU A 450 -11.31 -10.86 12.20
C LEU A 450 -12.24 -9.98 11.37
N THR A 451 -11.96 -8.69 11.33
CA THR A 451 -12.49 -7.76 10.33
C THR A 451 -11.33 -7.36 9.43
N ILE A 452 -11.46 -7.57 8.12
CA ILE A 452 -10.36 -7.41 7.17
C ILE A 452 -10.81 -6.48 6.05
N VAL A 453 -9.97 -5.50 5.72
CA VAL A 453 -10.13 -4.59 4.58
C VAL A 453 -8.93 -4.80 3.63
N PRO A 454 -9.04 -5.75 2.69
CA PRO A 454 -7.91 -6.18 1.83
C PRO A 454 -7.26 -5.10 0.97
N LEU A 455 -8.01 -4.09 0.52
CA LEU A 455 -7.44 -3.01 -0.30
C LEU A 455 -6.57 -2.04 0.54
N MET A 456 -6.85 -1.95 1.85
CA MET A 456 -6.17 -1.06 2.78
C MET A 456 -5.15 -1.79 3.67
N TYR A 457 -5.07 -3.12 3.57
CA TYR A 457 -4.19 -3.98 4.36
C TYR A 457 -4.48 -3.89 5.87
N ILE A 458 -5.73 -3.65 6.25
CA ILE A 458 -6.15 -3.50 7.65
C ILE A 458 -6.80 -4.78 8.15
N VAL A 459 -6.40 -5.23 9.35
CA VAL A 459 -7.03 -6.31 10.10
C VAL A 459 -7.40 -5.80 11.49
N GLY A 460 -8.65 -6.02 11.93
CA GLY A 460 -9.12 -5.66 13.26
C GLY A 460 -9.70 -6.87 13.99
N PHE A 461 -9.46 -6.98 15.29
CA PHE A 461 -10.02 -8.04 16.15
C PHE A 461 -10.07 -7.60 17.61
N ILE A 462 -10.83 -8.33 18.42
CA ILE A 462 -10.86 -8.16 19.87
C ILE A 462 -9.96 -9.22 20.51
N ASP A 463 -8.99 -8.77 21.29
CA ASP A 463 -8.04 -9.65 21.97
C ASP A 463 -8.63 -10.27 23.25
N LYS A 464 -7.90 -11.19 23.88
CA LYS A 464 -8.31 -11.84 25.13
C LYS A 464 -8.47 -10.90 26.34
N ASN A 465 -7.90 -9.69 26.26
CA ASN A 465 -8.02 -8.66 27.29
C ASN A 465 -9.20 -7.72 27.01
N GLU A 466 -10.04 -8.06 26.02
CA GLU A 466 -11.15 -7.26 25.54
C GLU A 466 -10.70 -5.92 24.92
N ASP A 467 -9.45 -5.85 24.45
CA ASP A 467 -8.92 -4.70 23.73
C ASP A 467 -9.17 -4.86 22.22
N GLU A 468 -9.44 -3.74 21.55
CA GLU A 468 -9.46 -3.69 20.09
C GLU A 468 -8.03 -3.57 19.59
N VAL A 469 -7.64 -4.51 18.75
CA VAL A 469 -6.34 -4.53 18.09
C VAL A 469 -6.57 -4.31 16.60
N ILE A 470 -5.97 -3.23 16.07
CA ILE A 470 -5.95 -2.91 14.64
C ILE A 470 -4.52 -3.07 14.13
N LEU A 471 -4.36 -3.92 13.14
CA LEU A 471 -3.13 -4.17 12.40
C LEU A 471 -3.22 -3.45 11.06
N SER A 472 -2.25 -2.58 10.77
CA SER A 472 -2.01 -2.03 9.44
C SER A 472 -0.80 -2.73 8.84
N LEU A 473 -1.04 -3.65 7.93
CA LEU A 473 -0.04 -4.50 7.30
C LEU A 473 0.63 -3.79 6.12
N GLY A 474 1.88 -4.16 5.84
CA GLY A 474 2.64 -3.63 4.71
C GLY A 474 3.95 -4.39 4.54
N THR A 475 4.76 -3.96 3.58
CA THR A 475 6.06 -4.59 3.28
C THR A 475 7.14 -3.53 3.24
N ASP A 476 8.17 -3.68 4.07
CA ASP A 476 9.39 -2.88 4.04
C ASP A 476 10.45 -3.69 3.29
N GLY A 477 11.10 -3.05 2.32
CA GLY A 477 12.19 -3.65 1.56
C GLY A 477 13.20 -4.39 2.45
N GLY A 478 13.78 -3.69 3.42
CA GLY A 478 14.89 -4.17 4.27
C GLY A 478 14.45 -5.16 5.36
N LYS A 479 13.19 -5.08 5.78
CA LYS A 479 12.68 -5.78 6.96
C LYS A 479 11.62 -6.83 6.68
N GLY A 480 11.21 -6.99 5.43
CA GLY A 480 10.17 -7.92 5.00
C GLY A 480 8.76 -7.43 5.37
N ASN A 481 7.87 -8.34 5.75
CA ASN A 481 6.54 -7.95 6.22
C ASN A 481 6.64 -7.05 7.45
N THR A 482 5.76 -6.05 7.49
CA THR A 482 5.66 -5.08 8.58
C THR A 482 4.21 -4.90 8.98
N CYS A 483 4.01 -4.50 10.24
CA CYS A 483 2.70 -4.28 10.80
C CYS A 483 2.77 -3.16 11.84
N LEU A 484 2.02 -2.08 11.62
CA LEU A 484 1.74 -1.10 12.66
C LEU A 484 0.51 -1.57 13.44
N THR A 485 0.69 -1.86 14.71
CA THR A 485 -0.36 -2.31 15.60
C THR A 485 -0.83 -1.14 16.46
N THR A 486 -2.14 -0.88 16.47
CA THR A 486 -2.78 0.04 17.43
C THR A 486 -3.68 -0.76 18.35
N VAL A 487 -3.48 -0.62 19.66
CA VAL A 487 -4.30 -1.27 20.69
C VAL A 487 -5.11 -0.23 21.44
N ARG A 488 -6.41 -0.45 21.57
CA ARG A 488 -7.33 0.44 22.29
C ARG A 488 -8.11 -0.34 23.33
N SER A 489 -8.33 0.28 24.49
CA SER A 489 -9.34 -0.23 25.41
C SER A 489 -10.69 -0.28 24.70
N THR A 490 -11.53 -1.24 25.08
CA THR A 490 -12.94 -1.17 24.70
C THR A 490 -13.84 -1.31 25.90
N GLU A 491 -15.02 -0.73 25.77
CA GLU A 491 -16.07 -0.83 26.77
C GLU A 491 -17.38 -1.23 26.11
N MET A 492 -18.19 -2.02 26.81
CA MET A 492 -19.54 -2.33 26.38
C MET A 492 -20.48 -1.23 26.85
N VAL A 493 -21.03 -0.46 25.92
CA VAL A 493 -22.00 0.59 26.18
C VAL A 493 -23.28 0.27 25.43
N ASN A 494 -24.36 0.00 26.18
CA ASN A 494 -25.67 -0.37 25.63
C ASN A 494 -25.60 -1.57 24.66
N GLY A 495 -24.85 -2.61 25.04
CA GLY A 495 -24.68 -3.82 24.23
C GLY A 495 -23.83 -3.63 22.97
N LYS A 496 -23.27 -2.43 22.75
CA LYS A 496 -22.32 -2.16 21.66
C LYS A 496 -20.95 -1.88 22.23
N ARG A 497 -19.93 -2.51 21.65
CA ARG A 497 -18.55 -2.21 21.97
C ARG A 497 -18.19 -0.82 21.45
N LYS A 498 -17.58 0.01 22.29
CA LYS A 498 -17.05 1.32 21.93
C LYS A 498 -15.54 1.35 22.18
N ALA A 499 -14.82 1.97 21.25
CA ALA A 499 -13.40 2.20 21.40
C ALA A 499 -13.14 3.26 22.47
N GLY A 500 -12.28 2.93 23.41
CA GLY A 500 -11.76 3.81 24.44
C GLY A 500 -10.41 4.40 24.06
N SER A 501 -9.59 4.69 25.06
CA SER A 501 -8.26 5.26 24.88
C SER A 501 -7.29 4.30 24.18
N ILE A 502 -6.37 4.88 23.41
CA ILE A 502 -5.22 4.15 22.86
C ILE A 502 -4.34 3.70 24.04
N LYS A 503 -4.10 2.39 24.13
CA LYS A 503 -3.20 1.78 25.10
C LYS A 503 -1.77 1.69 24.59
N SER A 504 -1.60 1.34 23.32
CA SER A 504 -0.28 1.25 22.70
C SER A 504 -0.33 1.38 21.18
N ILE A 505 0.80 1.79 20.61
CA ILE A 505 1.10 1.72 19.19
C ILE A 505 2.48 1.07 19.09
N GLU A 506 2.61 0.00 18.31
CA GLU A 506 3.84 -0.79 18.18
C GLU A 506 4.09 -1.14 16.71
N LEU A 507 5.35 -1.06 16.26
CA LEU A 507 5.77 -1.54 14.94
C LEU A 507 6.35 -2.95 15.05
N TYR A 508 5.80 -3.88 14.28
CA TYR A 508 6.29 -5.24 14.12
C TYR A 508 6.89 -5.40 12.73
N THR A 509 8.01 -6.13 12.62
CA THR A 509 8.64 -6.43 11.33
C THR A 509 9.17 -7.86 11.31
N ALA A 510 9.25 -8.49 10.15
CA ALA A 510 9.81 -9.84 10.01
C ALA A 510 11.28 -9.89 10.44
N VAL A 511 12.04 -8.82 10.15
CA VAL A 511 13.44 -8.67 10.57
C VAL A 511 13.61 -7.43 11.47
N PRO A 512 13.42 -7.55 12.80
CA PRO A 512 13.35 -6.40 13.72
C PRO A 512 14.64 -5.59 13.84
N ASP A 513 15.77 -6.27 13.72
CA ASP A 513 17.11 -5.67 13.78
C ASP A 513 17.81 -5.77 12.40
N GLY A 514 17.03 -5.99 11.33
CA GLY A 514 17.56 -6.18 9.99
C GLY A 514 18.41 -5.00 9.55
N SER A 515 19.62 -5.29 9.07
CA SER A 515 20.48 -4.30 8.44
C SER A 515 19.90 -3.93 7.08
N ALA A 516 19.36 -2.72 6.94
CA ALA A 516 19.34 -2.07 5.64
C ALA A 516 20.78 -1.63 5.36
N SER A 517 21.67 -2.56 5.01
CA SER A 517 23.12 -2.34 4.96
C SER A 517 23.46 -0.94 4.44
N ILE A 518 24.03 -0.13 5.34
CA ILE A 518 24.67 1.15 5.03
C ILE A 518 25.72 0.87 3.94
N PRO A 519 25.75 1.61 2.81
CA PRO A 519 26.95 1.60 2.01
C PRO A 519 28.07 2.19 2.86
N LYS A 520 29.04 1.36 3.23
CA LYS A 520 30.26 1.81 3.90
C LYS A 520 30.89 2.88 3.01
N HIS A 521 30.95 4.11 3.52
CA HIS A 521 31.67 5.21 2.89
C HIS A 521 33.14 4.88 2.73
#